data_AF-H1VCS4-F1
#
_entry.id   AF-H1VCS4-F1
#
_cell.length_a   1.000
_cell.length_b   1.000
_cell.length_c   1.000
_cell.angle_alpha   90.00
_cell.angle_beta   90.00
_cell.angle_gamma   90.00
#
_symmetry.space_group_name_H-M   'P 1'
#
loop_
_entity.id
_entity.type
_entity.pdbx_description
1 polymer ?
#
loop_
_entity_poly.entity_id
_entity_poly.type
_entity_poly.pdbx_seq_one_letter_code
_entity_poly.pdbx_strand_id
1 'polypeptide(L)'
;MPNHVRSKSELTRQREVFKYASSILSNIDVHEDGIPQTNEPRTASDNTALTAFAQLCACQTGTSRSFISLFDEKHQYVVAEATPSLPLVPSIMHGDLWFCGHAFPRRNGICEHTLFEADKVRDNGSHKPAELPVVVIPDLTTDTRFKSKACAIGDPEQPPRFYARIPDF
;
A
#
# COMPACT_ATOMS: atom_id res chain seq x y z
N MET A 1 9.68 15.88 -20.03
CA MET A 1 9.40 15.37 -18.68
C MET A 1 9.88 16.42 -17.70
N PRO A 2 9.04 17.01 -16.84
CA PRO A 2 9.52 17.98 -15.86
C PRO A 2 10.45 17.25 -14.88
N ASN A 3 11.68 17.73 -14.74
CA ASN A 3 12.60 17.28 -13.71
C ASN A 3 12.03 17.69 -12.35
N HIS A 4 11.26 16.79 -11.72
CA HIS A 4 10.84 16.99 -10.35
C HIS A 4 12.06 16.77 -9.46
N VAL A 5 12.54 17.83 -8.81
CA VAL A 5 13.52 17.69 -7.72
C VAL A 5 12.94 16.69 -6.72
N ARG A 6 13.70 15.63 -6.44
CA ARG A 6 13.27 14.54 -5.56
C ARG A 6 13.10 15.09 -4.15
N SER A 7 11.90 14.98 -3.57
CA SER A 7 11.66 15.50 -2.21
C SER A 7 12.51 14.74 -1.17
N LYS A 8 12.82 15.40 -0.05
CA LYS A 8 13.57 14.79 1.07
C LYS A 8 12.85 13.59 1.67
N SER A 9 11.51 13.56 1.63
CA SER A 9 10.68 12.41 2.02
C SER A 9 10.96 11.20 1.13
N GLU A 10 10.88 11.37 -0.18
CA GLU A 10 11.12 10.32 -1.18
C GLU A 10 12.52 9.68 -1.02
N LEU A 11 13.55 10.48 -0.71
CA LEU A 11 14.89 9.95 -0.42
C LEU A 11 14.97 9.15 0.89
N THR A 12 14.23 9.57 1.92
CA THR A 12 14.14 8.86 3.20
C THR A 12 13.46 7.51 3.00
N ARG A 13 12.33 7.50 2.29
CA ARG A 13 11.57 6.30 1.98
C ARG A 13 12.41 5.24 1.29
N GLN A 14 13.17 5.65 0.28
CA GLN A 14 14.05 4.74 -0.46
C GLN A 14 15.16 4.15 0.40
N ARG A 15 15.74 4.95 1.30
CA ARG A 15 16.77 4.48 2.24
C ARG A 15 16.21 3.46 3.22
N GLU A 16 15.03 3.71 3.79
CA GLU A 16 14.40 2.77 4.72
C GLU A 16 14.01 1.46 4.03
N VAL A 17 13.48 1.52 2.80
CA VAL A 17 13.23 0.30 2.03
C VAL A 17 14.52 -0.44 1.76
N PHE A 18 15.59 0.23 1.32
CA PHE A 18 16.88 -0.43 1.08
C PHE A 18 17.47 -1.08 2.34
N LYS A 19 17.28 -0.44 3.51
CA LYS A 19 17.76 -0.93 4.80
C LYS A 19 17.08 -2.24 5.24
N TYR A 20 15.79 -2.40 4.95
CA TYR A 20 15.02 -3.60 5.31
C TYR A 20 14.74 -4.53 4.12
N ALA A 21 15.24 -4.16 2.93
CA ALA A 21 14.95 -4.85 1.67
C ALA A 21 15.33 -6.34 1.73
N SER A 22 16.52 -6.63 2.23
CA SER A 22 17.08 -7.98 2.23
C SER A 22 16.31 -8.97 3.11
N SER A 23 15.62 -8.50 4.15
CA SER A 23 14.86 -9.35 5.08
C SER A 23 13.36 -9.35 4.82
N ILE A 24 12.80 -8.24 4.33
CA ILE A 24 11.35 -8.10 4.11
C ILE A 24 10.96 -8.45 2.68
N LEU A 25 11.83 -8.21 1.70
CA LEU A 25 11.52 -8.40 0.28
C LEU A 25 12.05 -9.72 -0.30
N SER A 26 12.76 -10.54 0.49
CA SER A 26 13.40 -11.77 -0.02
C SER A 26 12.42 -12.77 -0.65
N ASN A 27 11.16 -12.75 -0.21
CA ASN A 27 10.09 -13.65 -0.64
C ASN A 27 9.00 -12.92 -1.45
N ILE A 28 9.28 -11.73 -1.98
CA ILE A 28 8.29 -10.95 -2.74
C ILE A 28 8.37 -11.25 -4.23
N ASP A 29 7.21 -11.56 -4.82
CA ASP A 29 7.05 -11.78 -6.25
C ASP A 29 6.80 -10.46 -7.00
N VAL A 30 7.74 -10.06 -7.85
CA VAL A 30 7.70 -8.78 -8.59
C VAL A 30 6.97 -8.98 -9.92
N HIS A 31 5.82 -8.33 -10.04
CA HIS A 31 5.04 -8.28 -11.26
C HIS A 31 5.35 -6.99 -12.04
N GLU A 32 6.00 -7.10 -13.19
CA GLU A 32 6.36 -5.94 -14.03
C GLU A 32 5.21 -5.49 -14.96
N ASP A 33 4.35 -6.43 -15.35
CA ASP A 33 3.33 -6.23 -16.39
C ASP A 33 2.02 -5.61 -15.87
N GLY A 34 1.90 -5.40 -14.56
CA GLY A 34 0.65 -4.93 -13.98
C GLY A 34 0.47 -5.32 -12.53
N ILE A 35 -0.75 -5.16 -12.03
CA ILE A 35 -1.12 -5.70 -10.72
C ILE A 35 -1.52 -7.17 -10.87
N PRO A 36 -1.05 -8.06 -9.99
CA PRO A 36 -1.41 -9.47 -10.00
C PRO A 36 -2.92 -9.68 -9.94
N GLN A 37 -3.43 -10.67 -10.70
CA GLN A 37 -4.83 -11.07 -10.61
C GLN A 37 -5.12 -11.70 -9.24
N THR A 38 -6.29 -11.41 -8.68
CA THR A 38 -6.72 -11.70 -7.30
C THR A 38 -7.21 -13.13 -7.07
N ASN A 39 -7.13 -14.02 -8.07
CA ASN A 39 -7.85 -15.29 -8.05
C ASN A 39 -7.08 -16.45 -7.40
N GLU A 40 -5.79 -16.28 -7.11
CA GLU A 40 -4.97 -17.31 -6.49
C GLU A 40 -4.83 -17.08 -4.98
N PRO A 41 -4.97 -18.13 -4.14
CA PRO A 41 -4.69 -18.04 -2.72
C PRO A 41 -3.27 -17.54 -2.46
N ARG A 42 -3.11 -16.66 -1.46
CA ARG A 42 -1.80 -16.13 -1.08
C ARG A 42 -1.48 -16.44 0.36
N THR A 43 -0.20 -16.55 0.66
CA THR A 43 0.27 -16.74 2.03
C THR A 43 0.45 -15.40 2.73
N ALA A 44 0.02 -15.36 4.00
CA ALA A 44 0.25 -14.23 4.87
C ALA A 44 1.75 -13.98 5.09
N SER A 45 2.12 -12.75 5.46
CA SER A 45 3.53 -12.39 5.70
C SER A 45 4.19 -13.35 6.69
N ASP A 46 5.44 -13.74 6.42
CA ASP A 46 6.29 -14.48 7.35
C ASP A 46 6.53 -13.67 8.65
N ASN A 47 6.36 -12.35 8.59
CA ASN A 47 6.35 -11.49 9.76
C ASN A 47 4.94 -11.36 10.34
N THR A 48 4.60 -12.27 11.25
CA THR A 48 3.29 -12.29 11.93
C THR A 48 2.98 -10.98 12.67
N ALA A 49 3.98 -10.23 13.14
CA ALA A 49 3.75 -8.93 13.77
C ALA A 49 3.20 -7.90 12.78
N LEU A 50 3.73 -7.85 11.56
CA LEU A 50 3.19 -6.98 10.50
C LEU A 50 1.76 -7.38 10.10
N THR A 51 1.49 -8.68 10.00
CA THR A 51 0.13 -9.19 9.74
C THR A 51 -0.83 -8.81 10.87
N ALA A 52 -0.41 -8.94 12.14
CA ALA A 52 -1.21 -8.54 13.30
C ALA A 52 -1.49 -7.04 13.34
N PHE A 53 -0.51 -6.20 12.99
CA PHE A 53 -0.71 -4.76 12.86
C PHE A 53 -1.70 -4.42 11.74
N ALA A 54 -1.57 -5.05 10.57
CA ALA A 54 -2.53 -4.88 9.48
C ALA A 54 -3.94 -5.25 9.94
N GLN A 55 -4.10 -6.39 10.62
CA GLN A 55 -5.39 -6.84 11.14
C GLN A 55 -5.97 -5.86 12.16
N LEU A 56 -5.15 -5.40 13.11
CA LEU A 56 -5.57 -4.41 14.10
C LEU A 56 -6.09 -3.14 13.41
N CYS A 57 -5.41 -2.64 12.38
CA CYS A 57 -5.86 -1.50 11.60
C CYS A 57 -7.22 -1.77 10.92
N ALA A 58 -7.41 -2.95 10.32
CA ALA A 58 -8.69 -3.31 9.71
C ALA A 58 -9.83 -3.32 10.76
N CYS A 59 -9.58 -3.92 11.92
CA CYS A 59 -10.54 -3.96 13.03
C CYS A 59 -10.88 -2.55 13.56
N GLN A 60 -9.87 -1.72 13.81
CA GLN A 60 -10.06 -0.38 14.41
C GLN A 60 -10.72 0.62 13.47
N THR A 61 -10.54 0.46 12.16
CA THR A 61 -11.14 1.35 11.15
C THR A 61 -12.45 0.81 10.59
N GLY A 62 -12.83 -0.43 10.92
CA GLY A 62 -14.00 -1.11 10.37
C GLY A 62 -13.90 -1.40 8.88
N THR A 63 -12.69 -1.43 8.32
CA THR A 63 -12.49 -1.78 6.90
C THR A 63 -12.50 -3.29 6.72
N SER A 64 -12.85 -3.75 5.51
CA SER A 64 -12.81 -5.17 5.16
C SER A 64 -11.39 -5.74 5.17
N ARG A 65 -10.39 -4.88 4.99
CA ARG A 65 -8.98 -5.23 4.99
C ARG A 65 -8.07 -4.03 5.22
N SER A 66 -6.82 -4.31 5.52
CA SER A 66 -5.73 -3.35 5.62
C SER A 66 -4.43 -4.01 5.14
N PHE A 67 -3.50 -3.22 4.65
CA PHE A 67 -2.20 -3.70 4.20
C PHE A 67 -1.09 -2.67 4.48
N ILE A 68 0.12 -3.19 4.63
CA ILE A 68 1.34 -2.41 4.82
C ILE A 68 2.12 -2.48 3.51
N SER A 69 2.49 -1.33 2.98
CA SER A 69 3.23 -1.25 1.71
C SER A 69 4.51 -0.45 1.85
N LEU A 70 5.60 -1.03 1.41
CA LEU A 70 6.84 -0.34 1.16
C LEU A 70 6.87 0.14 -0.29
N PHE A 71 7.61 1.20 -0.54
CA PHE A 71 7.70 1.77 -1.89
C PHE A 71 9.19 1.96 -2.19
N ASP A 72 9.57 1.91 -3.46
CA ASP A 72 10.85 2.45 -3.92
C ASP A 72 10.61 3.46 -5.05
N GLU A 73 11.56 3.60 -5.98
CA GLU A 73 11.36 4.44 -7.16
C GLU A 73 10.35 3.86 -8.16
N LYS A 74 10.25 2.53 -8.27
CA LYS A 74 9.59 1.83 -9.37
C LYS A 74 8.38 1.00 -8.93
N HIS A 75 8.39 0.47 -7.72
CA HIS A 75 7.47 -0.55 -7.23
C HIS A 75 6.84 -0.18 -5.89
N GLN A 76 5.64 -0.71 -5.70
CA GLN A 76 4.99 -0.85 -4.40
C GLN A 76 5.11 -2.33 -3.99
N TYR A 77 5.59 -2.59 -2.78
CA TYR A 77 5.77 -3.92 -2.20
C TYR A 77 4.76 -4.10 -1.07
N VAL A 78 3.83 -5.06 -1.19
CA VAL A 78 2.86 -5.33 -0.13
C VAL A 78 3.42 -6.40 0.81
N VAL A 79 3.96 -5.93 1.93
CA VAL A 79 4.74 -6.76 2.86
C VAL A 79 3.88 -7.47 3.89
N ALA A 80 2.67 -6.97 4.12
CA ALA A 80 1.65 -7.60 4.94
C ALA A 80 0.26 -7.12 4.53
N GLU A 81 -0.72 -8.01 4.65
CA GLU A 81 -2.13 -7.73 4.41
C GLU A 81 -2.95 -8.58 5.38
N ALA A 82 -4.07 -8.04 5.85
CA ALA A 82 -4.99 -8.79 6.68
C ALA A 82 -6.44 -8.32 6.55
N THR A 83 -7.34 -9.26 6.79
CA THR A 83 -8.76 -9.02 7.07
C THR A 83 -9.01 -9.11 8.58
N PRO A 84 -10.13 -8.57 9.10
CA PRO A 84 -10.46 -8.65 10.53
C PRO A 84 -10.48 -10.08 11.10
N SER A 85 -10.76 -11.09 10.26
CA SER A 85 -10.86 -12.50 10.66
C SER A 85 -9.68 -13.36 10.20
N LEU A 86 -8.64 -12.78 9.60
CA LEU A 86 -7.48 -13.54 9.13
C LEU A 86 -6.79 -14.29 10.29
N PRO A 87 -6.60 -15.61 10.22
CA PRO A 87 -5.79 -16.33 11.19
C PRO A 87 -4.34 -15.81 11.20
N LEU A 88 -3.80 -15.47 12.37
CA LEU A 88 -2.41 -15.02 12.54
C LEU A 88 -1.45 -16.21 12.59
N VAL A 89 -1.50 -17.07 11.57
CA VAL A 89 -0.62 -18.23 11.44
C VAL A 89 0.27 -18.02 10.21
N PRO A 90 1.60 -18.04 10.36
CA PRO A 90 2.50 -17.85 9.23
C PRO A 90 2.40 -19.01 8.23
N SER A 91 2.75 -18.74 6.97
CA SER A 91 2.93 -19.76 5.93
C SER A 91 1.67 -20.56 5.54
N ILE A 92 0.47 -20.09 5.90
CA ILE A 92 -0.81 -20.67 5.45
C ILE A 92 -1.35 -19.86 4.27
N MET A 93 -1.86 -20.56 3.26
CA MET A 93 -2.55 -19.95 2.12
C MET A 93 -3.96 -19.51 2.50
N HIS A 94 -4.29 -18.28 2.13
CA HIS A 94 -5.57 -17.64 2.37
C HIS A 94 -6.12 -17.12 1.04
N GLY A 95 -7.37 -17.48 0.72
CA GLY A 95 -8.06 -16.96 -0.47
C GLY A 95 -8.44 -15.47 -0.36
N ASP A 96 -8.40 -14.91 0.84
CA ASP A 96 -8.90 -13.56 1.11
C ASP A 96 -7.83 -12.47 0.95
N LEU A 97 -6.59 -12.82 0.59
CA LEU A 97 -5.46 -11.89 0.45
C LEU A 97 -5.25 -11.48 -1.01
N TRP A 98 -5.27 -10.18 -1.27
CA TRP A 98 -5.21 -9.65 -2.64
C TRP A 98 -3.79 -9.41 -3.14
N PHE A 99 -2.88 -9.04 -2.25
CA PHE A 99 -1.58 -8.48 -2.63
C PHE A 99 -0.41 -8.96 -1.78
N CYS A 100 -0.66 -9.55 -0.60
CA CYS A 100 0.40 -10.01 0.30
C CYS A 100 1.49 -10.79 -0.45
N GLY A 101 2.75 -10.36 -0.31
CA GLY A 101 3.90 -11.01 -0.93
C GLY A 101 4.15 -10.63 -2.39
N HIS A 102 3.44 -9.64 -2.93
CA HIS A 102 3.65 -9.16 -4.30
C HIS A 102 4.19 -7.73 -4.34
N ALA A 103 4.94 -7.44 -5.41
CA ALA A 103 5.29 -6.09 -5.81
C ALA A 103 4.75 -5.79 -7.21
N PHE A 104 4.33 -4.56 -7.45
CA PHE A 104 3.82 -4.12 -8.75
C PHE A 104 4.25 -2.67 -9.03
N PRO A 105 4.18 -2.21 -10.30
CA PRO A 105 4.70 -0.90 -10.64
C PRO A 105 3.92 0.20 -9.93
N ARG A 106 4.64 1.10 -9.26
CA ARG A 106 4.08 2.20 -8.45
C ARG A 106 3.07 3.04 -9.23
N ARG A 107 3.36 3.28 -10.51
CA ARG A 107 2.48 3.99 -11.47
C ARG A 107 1.08 3.41 -11.62
N ASN A 108 0.90 2.13 -11.33
CA ASN A 108 -0.37 1.45 -11.46
C ASN A 108 -1.18 1.44 -10.14
N GLY A 109 -0.55 1.80 -9.00
CA GLY A 109 -1.19 1.87 -7.69
C GLY A 109 -1.82 3.23 -7.41
N ILE A 110 -2.96 3.24 -6.71
CA ILE A 110 -3.60 4.46 -6.14
C ILE A 110 -2.62 5.18 -5.20
N CYS A 111 -1.80 4.39 -4.53
CA CYS A 111 -0.81 4.82 -3.57
C CYS A 111 0.13 5.92 -4.11
N GLU A 112 0.51 5.88 -5.39
CA GLU A 112 1.41 6.91 -5.93
C GLU A 112 0.79 8.31 -5.89
N HIS A 113 -0.46 8.44 -6.35
CA HIS A 113 -1.19 9.72 -6.34
C HIS A 113 -1.34 10.27 -4.93
N THR A 114 -1.63 9.40 -3.95
CA THR A 114 -1.76 9.79 -2.55
C THR A 114 -0.43 10.25 -1.92
N LEU A 115 0.69 9.68 -2.36
CA LEU A 115 2.01 10.03 -1.86
C LEU A 115 2.47 11.42 -2.35
N PHE A 116 2.19 11.74 -3.63
CA PHE A 116 2.47 13.07 -4.17
C PHE A 116 1.67 14.18 -3.48
N GLU A 117 0.40 13.95 -3.18
CA GLU A 117 -0.44 14.92 -2.46
C GLU A 117 0.05 15.15 -1.02
N ALA A 118 0.50 14.08 -0.36
CA ALA A 118 1.09 14.15 0.97
C ALA A 118 2.40 14.97 1.01
N ASP A 119 3.27 14.79 0.02
CA ASP A 119 4.53 15.56 -0.08
C ASP A 119 4.26 17.06 -0.30
N LYS A 120 3.27 17.42 -1.11
CA LYS A 120 2.85 18.82 -1.30
C LYS A 120 2.38 19.47 0.00
N VAL A 121 1.65 18.74 0.84
CA VAL A 121 1.17 19.23 2.14
C VAL A 121 2.35 19.46 3.09
N ARG A 122 3.35 18.58 3.11
CA ARG A 122 4.55 18.70 3.96
C ARG A 122 5.47 19.86 3.55
N ASP A 123 5.65 20.10 2.25
CA ASP A 123 6.55 21.15 1.75
C ASP A 123 5.99 22.58 1.90
N ASN A 124 4.70 22.74 2.20
CA ASN A 124 4.04 24.05 2.27
C ASN A 124 4.24 24.83 3.60
N GLY A 125 5.20 24.41 4.43
CA GLY A 125 5.78 25.24 5.50
C GLY A 125 4.88 25.58 6.71
N SER A 126 3.72 24.95 6.88
CA SER A 126 2.89 25.21 8.06
C SER A 126 3.51 24.65 9.34
N HIS A 127 3.93 25.52 10.26
CA HIS A 127 4.53 25.22 11.57
C HIS A 127 3.59 24.53 12.60
N LYS A 128 2.55 23.84 12.15
CA LYS A 128 1.76 22.97 13.03
C LYS A 128 2.52 21.66 13.22
N PRO A 129 2.44 20.99 14.40
CA PRO A 129 3.02 19.66 14.55
C PRO A 129 2.54 18.81 13.37
N ALA A 130 3.50 18.19 12.67
CA ALA A 130 3.29 17.53 11.40
C ALA A 130 2.20 16.46 11.52
N GLU A 131 0.93 16.85 11.33
CA GLU A 131 -0.15 15.92 11.11
C GLU A 131 0.26 15.11 9.88
N LEU A 132 0.46 13.81 10.07
CA LEU A 132 0.73 12.92 8.95
C LEU A 132 -0.42 13.12 7.95
N PRO A 133 -0.13 13.48 6.68
CA PRO A 133 -1.18 13.77 5.72
C PRO A 133 -1.96 12.48 5.45
N VAL A 134 -3.06 12.28 6.18
CA VAL A 134 -3.96 11.16 5.95
C VAL A 134 -4.69 11.44 4.65
N VAL A 135 -4.52 10.55 3.68
CA VAL A 135 -5.29 10.61 2.44
C VAL A 135 -6.51 9.73 2.60
N VAL A 136 -7.68 10.33 2.55
CA VAL A 136 -8.97 9.63 2.62
C VAL A 136 -9.72 9.82 1.30
N ILE A 137 -10.13 8.71 0.71
CA ILE A 137 -10.99 8.66 -0.48
C ILE A 137 -12.26 7.92 -0.08
N PRO A 138 -13.40 8.63 0.07
CA PRO A 138 -14.64 8.01 0.53
C PRO A 138 -15.19 6.96 -0.44
N ASP A 139 -15.10 7.22 -1.74
CA ASP A 139 -15.60 6.31 -2.78
C ASP A 139 -14.77 6.40 -4.08
N LEU A 140 -13.88 5.42 -4.26
CA LEU A 140 -13.01 5.23 -5.42
C LEU A 140 -13.77 5.09 -6.73
N THR A 141 -15.01 4.59 -6.71
CA THR A 141 -15.83 4.41 -7.92
C THR A 141 -16.36 5.74 -8.47
N THR A 142 -16.35 6.79 -7.64
CA THR A 142 -16.83 8.13 -7.99
C THR A 142 -15.70 9.15 -8.13
N ASP A 143 -14.54 8.89 -7.54
CA ASP A 143 -13.41 9.81 -7.55
C ASP A 143 -12.81 9.95 -8.96
N THR A 144 -12.85 11.14 -9.55
CA THR A 144 -12.42 11.38 -10.94
C THR A 144 -10.95 11.07 -11.19
N ARG A 145 -10.10 11.02 -10.15
CA ARG A 145 -8.68 10.66 -10.25
C ARG A 145 -8.46 9.16 -10.49
N PHE A 146 -9.45 8.35 -10.10
CA PHE A 146 -9.35 6.89 -10.01
C PHE A 146 -10.45 6.16 -10.79
N LYS A 147 -11.64 6.74 -10.97
CA LYS A 147 -12.79 6.18 -11.68
C LYS A 147 -12.49 5.70 -13.09
N SER A 148 -11.58 6.38 -13.81
CA SER A 148 -11.20 6.05 -15.19
C SER A 148 -9.95 5.17 -15.29
N LYS A 149 -9.28 4.90 -14.17
CA LYS A 149 -8.11 4.03 -14.11
C LYS A 149 -8.60 2.66 -13.63
N ALA A 150 -8.07 1.60 -14.21
CA ALA A 150 -8.09 0.28 -13.57
C ALA A 150 -7.17 0.35 -12.35
N CYS A 151 -7.60 1.10 -11.35
CA CYS A 151 -6.90 1.26 -10.09
C CYS A 151 -7.00 -0.07 -9.39
N ALA A 152 -5.95 -0.86 -9.42
CA ALA A 152 -6.00 -2.14 -8.76
C ALA A 152 -5.79 -1.95 -7.26
N ILE A 153 -6.89 -1.64 -6.60
CA ILE A 153 -7.06 -2.08 -5.24
C ILE A 153 -8.15 -3.13 -5.37
N GLY A 154 -7.79 -4.38 -5.14
CA GLY A 154 -8.73 -5.47 -4.99
C GLY A 154 -9.36 -6.09 -6.22
N ASP A 155 -10.38 -6.87 -5.88
CA ASP A 155 -11.14 -7.73 -6.77
C ASP A 155 -11.85 -6.90 -7.84
N PRO A 156 -11.62 -7.16 -9.14
CA PRO A 156 -12.32 -6.51 -10.23
C PRO A 156 -13.85 -6.66 -10.16
N GLU A 157 -14.35 -7.77 -9.61
CA GLU A 157 -15.78 -8.03 -9.46
C GLU A 157 -16.40 -7.26 -8.28
N GLN A 158 -15.57 -6.88 -7.29
CA GLN A 158 -15.97 -6.14 -6.11
C GLN A 158 -14.97 -5.02 -5.80
N PRO A 159 -14.98 -3.95 -6.60
CA PRO A 159 -14.02 -2.87 -6.43
C PRO A 159 -14.21 -2.20 -5.07
N PRO A 160 -13.11 -1.89 -4.36
CA PRO A 160 -13.16 -1.20 -3.09
C PRO A 160 -13.73 0.20 -3.31
N ARG A 161 -14.55 0.62 -2.36
CA ARG A 161 -15.14 1.96 -2.36
C ARG A 161 -14.31 2.89 -1.50
N PHE A 162 -14.13 2.55 -0.24
CA PHE A 162 -13.35 3.36 0.68
C PHE A 162 -11.85 3.04 0.60
N TYR A 163 -11.01 4.07 0.62
CA TYR A 163 -9.56 3.94 0.77
C TYR A 163 -9.02 5.03 1.68
N ALA A 164 -8.24 4.64 2.68
CA ALA A 164 -7.50 5.55 3.52
C ALA A 164 -6.04 5.10 3.61
N ARG A 165 -5.13 6.06 3.62
CA ARG A 165 -3.70 5.80 3.74
C ARG A 165 -3.03 6.85 4.60
N ILE A 166 -2.06 6.38 5.37
CA ILE A 166 -1.05 7.20 6.03
C ILE A 166 0.26 6.95 5.27
N PRO A 167 0.88 7.97 4.67
CA PRO A 167 2.18 7.84 4.04
C PRO A 167 3.27 7.68 5.10
N ASP A 168 4.01 6.58 5.03
CA ASP A 168 5.26 6.41 5.78
C ASP A 168 6.38 7.25 5.13
N PHE A 169 7.35 7.67 5.94
CA PHE A 169 8.30 8.77 5.69
C PHE A 169 9.07 8.75 4.37
#